data_AF-A0A2N2SZF0-F1
#
_entry.id   AF-A0A2N2SZF0-F1
#
_cell.length_a   1.000
_cell.length_b   1.000
_cell.length_c   1.000
_cell.angle_alpha   90.00
_cell.angle_beta   90.00
_cell.angle_gamma   90.00
#
_symmetry.space_group_name_H-M   'P 1'
#
loop_
_entity.id
_entity.type
_entity.pdbx_description
1 polymer ?
#
loop_
_entity_poly.entity_id
_entity_poly.type
_entity_poly.pdbx_seq_one_letter_code
_entity_poly.pdbx_strand_id
1 'polypeptide(L)'
;MLDTNKQPVMLSMRDVLFGRESKDGDSDHLRGALSFWDVIPQIKGDSLTVEIMTPHQTHYYQQKLDRKAGDSVTPHDSGQPNPIHFLTVPPGSGFTFHVVCDTQHLARLAPALAANDRWQALLTTAFEHAFAWLGFGAKTAVGYGAMAEDPELKQRREQAAQAVADTLRAEHAARQREAELAALPPTARAIREFLDARPDKNQTELSALFSGLKRGEWSGDVKLEIARHVEQLMRDAKKWKEKSEKKNPDKDHDYQDTLKVNAWLSGK
;
A
#
# COMPACT_ATOMS: atom_id res chain seq x y z
N MET A 1 -9.66 -2.88 -29.02
CA MET A 1 -9.45 -4.07 -29.88
C MET A 1 -10.58 -4.10 -30.90
N LEU A 2 -10.33 -4.50 -32.14
CA LEU A 2 -11.37 -4.57 -33.18
C LEU A 2 -11.64 -6.05 -33.52
N ASP A 3 -12.90 -6.39 -33.76
CA ASP A 3 -13.30 -7.72 -34.22
C ASP A 3 -12.94 -7.96 -35.71
N THR A 4 -13.30 -9.13 -36.24
CA THR A 4 -13.13 -9.54 -37.64
C THR A 4 -13.85 -8.62 -38.62
N ASN A 5 -14.85 -7.87 -38.16
CA ASN A 5 -15.62 -6.89 -38.91
C ASN A 5 -15.16 -5.43 -38.65
N LYS A 6 -14.02 -5.23 -37.98
CA LYS A 6 -13.44 -3.94 -37.59
C LYS A 6 -14.31 -3.10 -36.64
N GLN A 7 -15.16 -3.73 -35.83
CA GLN A 7 -15.98 -3.08 -34.80
C GLN A 7 -15.26 -3.08 -33.44
N PRO A 8 -15.45 -2.04 -32.60
CA PRO A 8 -14.91 -2.01 -31.25
C PRO A 8 -15.44 -3.15 -30.38
N VAL A 9 -14.56 -4.02 -29.88
CA VAL A 9 -14.94 -5.05 -28.91
C VAL A 9 -15.12 -4.41 -27.54
N MET A 10 -16.36 -4.37 -27.07
CA MET A 10 -16.68 -3.93 -25.71
C MET A 10 -16.42 -5.07 -24.72
N LEU A 11 -15.36 -4.90 -23.92
CA LEU A 11 -14.94 -5.86 -22.90
C LEU A 11 -15.45 -5.42 -21.53
N SER A 12 -16.07 -6.33 -20.79
CA SER A 12 -16.40 -6.11 -19.38
C SER A 12 -15.17 -6.34 -18.50
N MET A 13 -15.25 -5.89 -17.24
CA MET A 13 -14.26 -6.22 -16.21
C MET A 13 -14.03 -7.73 -16.08
N ARG A 14 -15.11 -8.54 -16.17
CA ARG A 14 -15.01 -10.00 -16.04
C ARG A 14 -14.24 -10.60 -17.22
N ASP A 15 -14.52 -10.12 -18.43
CA ASP A 15 -13.84 -10.59 -19.64
C ASP A 15 -12.33 -10.29 -19.57
N VAL A 16 -11.96 -9.10 -19.07
CA VAL A 16 -10.55 -8.73 -18.93
C VAL A 16 -9.84 -9.57 -17.87
N LEU A 17 -10.46 -9.81 -16.72
CA LEU A 17 -9.83 -10.55 -15.62
C LEU A 17 -9.76 -12.06 -15.89
N PHE A 18 -10.85 -12.66 -16.38
CA PHE A 18 -11.01 -14.12 -16.48
C PHE A 18 -10.95 -14.65 -17.91
N GLY A 19 -11.06 -13.78 -18.90
CA GLY A 19 -11.11 -14.14 -20.31
C GLY A 19 -12.54 -14.19 -20.85
N ARG A 20 -12.62 -14.24 -22.19
CA ARG A 20 -13.86 -14.37 -22.96
C ARG A 20 -13.67 -15.44 -24.01
N GLU A 21 -14.61 -16.37 -24.07
CA GLU A 21 -14.73 -17.30 -25.17
C GLU A 21 -15.96 -16.93 -26.00
N SER A 22 -15.73 -16.60 -27.28
CA SER A 22 -16.78 -16.39 -28.28
C SER A 22 -17.12 -17.71 -28.99
N LYS A 23 -18.05 -17.69 -29.95
CA LYS A 23 -18.37 -18.91 -30.71
C LYS A 23 -17.22 -19.29 -31.62
N ASP A 24 -17.13 -20.58 -31.95
CA ASP A 24 -16.12 -21.10 -32.87
C ASP A 24 -16.10 -20.33 -34.19
N GLY A 25 -14.94 -19.76 -34.51
CA GLY A 25 -14.72 -18.96 -35.73
C GLY A 25 -14.86 -17.44 -35.54
N ASP A 26 -15.34 -16.97 -34.38
CA ASP A 26 -15.28 -15.55 -34.02
C ASP A 26 -13.85 -15.14 -33.64
N SER A 27 -13.52 -13.86 -33.77
CA SER A 27 -12.19 -13.33 -33.41
C SER A 27 -12.15 -12.63 -32.04
N ASP A 28 -13.27 -12.65 -31.33
CA ASP A 28 -13.47 -11.93 -30.06
C ASP A 28 -13.05 -12.75 -28.83
N HIS A 29 -12.29 -13.82 -29.03
CA HIS A 29 -11.67 -14.57 -27.94
C HIS A 29 -10.60 -13.73 -27.24
N LEU A 30 -10.64 -13.74 -25.91
CA LEU A 30 -9.72 -12.99 -25.09
C LEU A 30 -9.18 -13.86 -23.96
N ARG A 31 -7.85 -13.93 -23.85
CA ARG A 31 -7.18 -14.47 -22.68
C ARG A 31 -7.34 -13.51 -21.49
N GLY A 32 -7.79 -14.03 -20.35
CA GLY A 32 -7.86 -13.29 -19.10
C GLY A 32 -6.48 -12.87 -18.56
N ALA A 33 -6.47 -11.80 -17.76
CA ALA A 33 -5.25 -11.31 -17.13
C ALA A 33 -4.84 -12.11 -15.87
N LEU A 34 -5.77 -12.85 -15.26
CA LEU A 34 -5.51 -13.62 -14.04
C LEU A 34 -5.21 -15.09 -14.34
N SER A 35 -4.25 -15.64 -13.61
CA SER A 35 -3.92 -17.07 -13.58
C SER A 35 -4.07 -17.59 -12.15
N PHE A 36 -4.87 -18.63 -11.98
CA PHE A 36 -5.16 -19.25 -10.68
C PHE A 36 -4.38 -20.55 -10.59
N TRP A 37 -3.59 -20.72 -9.52
CA TRP A 37 -2.88 -21.96 -9.28
C TRP A 37 -3.78 -22.92 -8.51
N ASP A 38 -3.51 -24.22 -8.67
CA ASP A 38 -4.12 -25.24 -7.83
C ASP A 38 -3.76 -25.00 -6.36
N VAL A 39 -4.72 -25.22 -5.48
CA VAL A 39 -4.55 -25.03 -4.04
C VAL A 39 -4.20 -26.37 -3.42
N ILE A 40 -3.02 -26.45 -2.84
CA ILE A 40 -2.59 -27.61 -2.06
C ILE A 40 -2.93 -27.34 -0.58
N PRO A 41 -3.80 -28.14 0.06
CA PRO A 41 -4.20 -27.91 1.44
C PRO A 41 -3.05 -28.20 2.41
N GLN A 42 -2.88 -27.32 3.39
CA GLN A 42 -1.99 -27.53 4.54
C GLN A 42 -2.78 -28.30 5.59
N ILE A 43 -2.73 -29.62 5.49
CA ILE A 43 -3.49 -30.52 6.36
C ILE A 43 -3.09 -30.29 7.82
N LYS A 44 -4.09 -30.04 8.67
CA LYS A 44 -3.88 -30.00 10.12
C LYS A 44 -3.57 -31.42 10.62
N GLY A 45 -2.38 -31.60 11.18
CA GLY A 45 -1.89 -32.92 11.57
C GLY A 45 -1.32 -33.68 10.38
N ASP A 46 -1.54 -35.00 10.32
CA ASP A 46 -0.96 -35.92 9.34
C ASP A 46 -1.99 -36.84 8.66
N SER A 47 -3.29 -36.55 8.80
CA SER A 47 -4.37 -37.41 8.29
C SER A 47 -5.52 -36.65 7.65
N LEU A 48 -6.12 -37.24 6.63
CA LEU A 48 -7.45 -36.85 6.12
C LEU A 48 -8.55 -37.51 6.94
N THR A 49 -9.75 -36.93 6.91
CA THR A 49 -10.93 -37.50 7.58
C THR A 49 -11.82 -38.20 6.55
N VAL A 50 -12.32 -39.39 6.87
CA VAL A 50 -13.34 -40.07 6.06
C VAL A 50 -14.71 -39.70 6.63
N GLU A 51 -15.57 -39.17 5.77
CA GLU A 51 -16.97 -38.88 6.09
C GLU A 51 -17.91 -39.79 5.30
N ILE A 52 -19.11 -39.98 5.84
CA ILE A 52 -20.10 -40.90 5.26
C ILE A 52 -21.39 -40.13 4.95
N MET A 53 -21.88 -40.27 3.72
CA MET A 53 -23.19 -39.77 3.32
C MET A 53 -24.12 -40.94 3.03
N THR A 54 -25.33 -40.93 3.59
CA THR A 54 -26.34 -41.97 3.37
C THR A 54 -27.56 -41.38 2.67
N PRO A 55 -27.56 -41.21 1.32
CA PRO A 55 -28.77 -40.86 0.60
C PRO A 55 -29.86 -41.93 0.80
N HIS A 56 -31.07 -41.48 1.14
CA HIS A 56 -32.24 -42.33 1.38
C HIS A 56 -33.27 -42.30 0.25
N GLN A 57 -33.12 -41.42 -0.75
CA GLN A 57 -34.16 -41.16 -1.76
C GLN A 57 -33.70 -41.42 -3.20
N THR A 58 -32.58 -42.12 -3.36
CA THR A 58 -31.96 -42.37 -4.68
C THR A 58 -32.93 -43.04 -5.67
N HIS A 59 -33.77 -43.96 -5.20
CA HIS A 59 -34.81 -44.67 -5.96
C HIS A 59 -35.93 -43.77 -6.48
N TYR A 60 -36.29 -42.69 -5.77
CA TYR A 60 -37.30 -41.74 -6.24
C TYR A 60 -36.76 -40.84 -7.37
N TYR A 61 -35.50 -40.39 -7.25
CA TYR A 61 -34.88 -39.47 -8.22
C TYR A 61 -34.22 -40.17 -9.43
N GLN A 62 -33.89 -41.46 -9.33
CA GLN A 62 -33.24 -42.23 -10.41
C GLN A 62 -34.21 -43.22 -11.07
N GLN A 63 -35.40 -42.77 -11.45
CA GLN A 63 -36.36 -43.62 -12.17
C GLN A 63 -35.71 -44.20 -13.43
N LYS A 64 -35.62 -45.53 -13.49
CA LYS A 64 -35.45 -46.22 -14.77
C LYS A 64 -36.83 -46.26 -15.43
N LEU A 65 -36.92 -45.77 -16.67
CA LEU A 65 -38.07 -45.94 -17.57
C LEU A 65 -38.18 -47.42 -18.01
N ASP A 66 -38.24 -48.35 -17.05
CA ASP A 66 -38.44 -49.75 -17.37
C ASP A 66 -39.93 -50.03 -17.46
N ARG A 67 -40.39 -50.42 -18.66
CA ARG A 67 -41.82 -50.62 -19.01
C ARG A 67 -42.51 -51.72 -18.20
N LYS A 68 -41.78 -52.46 -17.35
CA LYS A 68 -42.32 -53.52 -16.48
C LYS A 68 -42.50 -53.11 -15.02
N ALA A 69 -41.99 -51.94 -14.61
CA ALA A 69 -42.23 -51.43 -13.26
C ALA A 69 -43.59 -50.73 -13.24
N GLY A 70 -44.54 -51.25 -12.46
CA GLY A 70 -45.87 -50.64 -12.31
C GLY A 70 -45.76 -49.16 -11.94
N ASP A 71 -46.64 -48.36 -12.52
CA ASP A 71 -46.65 -46.91 -12.35
C ASP A 71 -46.76 -46.52 -10.87
N SER A 72 -45.84 -45.65 -10.44
CA SER A 72 -45.81 -44.96 -9.15
C SER A 72 -45.04 -45.64 -8.01
N VAL A 73 -43.74 -45.31 -7.92
CA VAL A 73 -43.08 -45.22 -6.61
C VAL A 73 -43.45 -43.85 -6.05
N THR A 74 -44.49 -43.82 -5.21
CA THR A 74 -44.87 -42.60 -4.50
C THR A 74 -43.68 -42.08 -3.66
N PRO A 75 -43.52 -40.75 -3.48
CA PRO A 75 -42.46 -40.24 -2.61
C PRO A 75 -42.66 -40.81 -1.21
N HIS A 76 -41.74 -41.67 -0.75
CA HIS A 76 -41.82 -42.29 0.57
C HIS A 76 -40.44 -42.34 1.23
N ASP A 77 -40.39 -42.17 2.55
CA ASP A 77 -39.12 -42.03 3.31
C ASP A 77 -38.53 -43.36 3.81
N SER A 78 -38.94 -44.47 3.19
CA SER A 78 -38.59 -45.83 3.62
C SER A 78 -37.42 -46.43 2.84
N GLY A 79 -36.65 -45.60 2.15
CA GLY A 79 -35.51 -46.02 1.35
C GLY A 79 -34.34 -46.52 2.19
N GLN A 80 -33.72 -47.62 1.78
CA GLN A 80 -32.51 -48.12 2.42
C GLN A 80 -31.36 -47.11 2.27
N PRO A 81 -30.60 -46.79 3.34
CA PRO A 81 -29.43 -45.94 3.23
C PRO A 81 -28.38 -46.62 2.35
N ASN A 82 -27.77 -45.86 1.42
CA ASN A 82 -26.61 -46.31 0.66
C ASN A 82 -25.35 -45.54 1.10
N PRO A 83 -24.51 -46.06 2.02
CA PRO A 83 -23.35 -45.35 2.52
C PRO A 83 -22.31 -45.04 1.44
N ILE A 84 -22.03 -43.76 1.22
CA ILE A 84 -20.99 -43.25 0.34
C ILE A 84 -19.90 -42.62 1.20
N HIS A 85 -18.72 -43.23 1.20
CA HIS A 85 -17.55 -42.73 1.90
C HIS A 85 -16.83 -41.71 1.01
N PHE A 86 -16.43 -40.56 1.58
CA PHE A 86 -15.65 -39.56 0.87
C PHE A 86 -14.59 -38.96 1.77
N LEU A 87 -13.47 -38.55 1.17
CA LEU A 87 -12.38 -37.91 1.87
C LEU A 87 -12.69 -36.43 2.12
N THR A 88 -12.31 -35.97 3.30
CA THR A 88 -12.48 -34.60 3.75
C THR A 88 -11.19 -34.07 4.36
N VAL A 89 -10.95 -32.78 4.15
CA VAL A 89 -9.86 -32.06 4.80
C VAL A 89 -10.34 -31.69 6.21
N PRO A 90 -9.56 -31.99 7.27
CA PRO A 90 -10.00 -31.74 8.64
C PRO A 90 -10.13 -30.23 8.94
N PRO A 91 -11.09 -29.83 9.80
CA PRO A 91 -11.24 -28.45 10.23
C PRO A 91 -9.96 -27.86 10.84
N GLY A 92 -9.67 -26.60 10.49
CA GLY A 92 -8.45 -25.91 10.91
C GLY A 92 -7.22 -26.21 10.03
N SER A 93 -7.39 -26.92 8.91
CA SER A 93 -6.36 -26.98 7.86
C SER A 93 -6.25 -25.64 7.13
N GLY A 94 -5.03 -25.28 6.72
CA GLY A 94 -4.75 -24.05 6.00
C GLY A 94 -4.92 -24.20 4.48
N PHE A 95 -5.25 -23.11 3.80
CA PHE A 95 -5.30 -23.03 2.34
C PHE A 95 -4.61 -21.75 1.89
N THR A 96 -3.76 -21.84 0.87
CA THR A 96 -3.10 -20.68 0.27
C THR A 96 -3.50 -20.55 -1.19
N PHE A 97 -4.19 -19.47 -1.51
CA PHE A 97 -4.64 -19.17 -2.87
C PHE A 97 -3.59 -18.29 -3.57
N HIS A 98 -2.97 -18.82 -4.61
CA HIS A 98 -2.03 -18.08 -5.44
C HIS A 98 -2.73 -17.63 -6.72
N VAL A 99 -2.86 -16.31 -6.87
CA VAL A 99 -3.39 -15.69 -8.08
C VAL A 99 -2.36 -14.72 -8.63
N VAL A 100 -1.98 -14.95 -9.88
CA VAL A 100 -0.97 -14.16 -10.59
C VAL A 100 -1.68 -13.30 -11.63
N CYS A 101 -1.35 -12.01 -11.66
CA CYS A 101 -1.85 -11.09 -12.68
C CYS A 101 -0.75 -10.77 -13.69
N ASP A 102 -1.06 -10.93 -14.98
CA ASP A 102 -0.27 -10.32 -16.06
C ASP A 102 -0.60 -8.82 -16.11
N THR A 103 0.17 -8.03 -15.35
CA THR A 103 -0.08 -6.60 -15.15
C THR A 103 0.11 -5.79 -16.44
N GLN A 104 1.00 -6.21 -17.33
CA GLN A 104 1.20 -5.56 -18.62
C GLN A 104 0.00 -5.77 -19.54
N HIS A 105 -0.52 -7.01 -19.59
CA HIS A 105 -1.75 -7.31 -20.34
C HIS A 105 -2.96 -6.61 -19.74
N LEU A 106 -3.10 -6.61 -18.41
CA LEU A 106 -4.17 -5.88 -17.71
C LEU A 106 -4.10 -4.38 -17.98
N ALA A 107 -2.92 -3.76 -17.89
CA ALA A 107 -2.74 -2.34 -18.13
C ALA A 107 -3.10 -1.95 -19.57
N ARG A 108 -2.84 -2.82 -20.55
CA ARG A 108 -3.21 -2.59 -21.95
C ARG A 108 -4.73 -2.65 -22.19
N LEU A 109 -5.43 -3.56 -21.51
CA LEU A 109 -6.86 -3.78 -21.72
C LEU A 109 -7.75 -2.91 -20.84
N ALA A 110 -7.33 -2.70 -19.58
CA ALA A 110 -8.06 -1.95 -18.58
C ALA A 110 -7.08 -1.25 -17.61
N PRO A 111 -6.49 -0.11 -18.01
CA PRO A 111 -5.55 0.65 -17.17
C PRO A 111 -6.11 0.99 -15.78
N ALA A 112 -7.41 1.28 -15.70
CA ALA A 112 -8.09 1.60 -14.44
C ALA A 112 -8.18 0.42 -13.46
N LEU A 113 -8.09 -0.82 -13.94
CA LEU A 113 -8.02 -2.02 -13.09
C LEU A 113 -6.59 -2.32 -12.65
N ALA A 114 -5.59 -2.00 -13.48
CA ALA A 114 -4.17 -2.12 -13.14
C ALA A 114 -3.72 -1.04 -12.15
N ALA A 115 -4.30 0.15 -12.21
CA ALA A 115 -3.97 1.25 -11.33
C ALA A 115 -4.25 0.89 -9.86
N ASN A 116 -3.27 1.19 -8.99
CA ASN A 116 -3.35 1.01 -7.53
C ASN A 116 -3.80 -0.40 -7.10
N ASP A 117 -3.42 -1.42 -7.88
CA ASP A 117 -3.77 -2.83 -7.62
C ASP A 117 -5.27 -3.06 -7.38
N ARG A 118 -6.14 -2.31 -8.07
CA ARG A 118 -7.59 -2.41 -7.93
C ARG A 118 -8.11 -3.83 -8.21
N TRP A 119 -7.50 -4.53 -9.16
CA TRP A 119 -7.82 -5.94 -9.45
C TRP A 119 -7.64 -6.83 -8.21
N GLN A 120 -6.60 -6.60 -7.40
CA GLN A 120 -6.29 -7.38 -6.22
C GLN A 120 -7.30 -7.10 -5.10
N ALA A 121 -7.71 -5.84 -4.93
CA ALA A 121 -8.76 -5.47 -3.98
C ALA A 121 -10.09 -6.15 -4.34
N LEU A 122 -10.50 -6.08 -5.61
CA LEU A 122 -11.72 -6.75 -6.08
C LEU A 122 -11.68 -8.25 -5.87
N LEU A 123 -10.53 -8.87 -6.16
CA LEU A 123 -10.35 -10.30 -5.98
C LEU A 123 -10.37 -10.69 -4.49
N THR A 124 -9.77 -9.87 -3.62
CA THR A 124 -9.82 -10.06 -2.16
C THR A 124 -11.26 -10.04 -1.68
N THR A 125 -12.06 -9.05 -2.09
CA THR A 125 -13.48 -8.98 -1.74
C THR A 125 -14.28 -10.16 -2.29
N ALA A 126 -13.94 -10.66 -3.49
CA ALA A 126 -14.58 -11.85 -4.04
C ALA A 126 -14.27 -13.11 -3.20
N PHE A 127 -13.03 -13.27 -2.73
CA PHE A 127 -12.66 -14.35 -1.81
C PHE A 127 -13.37 -14.23 -0.47
N GLU A 128 -13.40 -13.05 0.14
CA GLU A 128 -14.12 -12.79 1.39
C GLU A 128 -15.61 -13.16 1.26
N HIS A 129 -16.24 -12.79 0.14
CA HIS A 129 -17.62 -13.16 -0.14
C HIS A 129 -17.78 -14.68 -0.31
N ALA A 130 -16.89 -15.33 -1.05
CA ALA A 130 -16.93 -16.78 -1.25
C ALA A 130 -16.74 -17.54 0.07
N PHE A 131 -15.83 -17.09 0.93
CA PHE A 131 -15.59 -17.65 2.27
C PHE A 131 -16.83 -17.55 3.16
N ALA A 132 -17.53 -16.40 3.12
CA ALA A 132 -18.70 -16.17 3.96
C ALA A 132 -19.96 -16.89 3.46
N TRP A 133 -20.16 -17.03 2.14
CA TRP A 133 -21.47 -17.38 1.57
C TRP A 133 -21.49 -18.58 0.63
N LEU A 134 -20.36 -18.97 0.04
CA LEU A 134 -20.33 -19.99 -1.03
C LEU A 134 -19.62 -21.27 -0.60
N GLY A 135 -18.49 -21.15 0.08
CA GLY A 135 -17.58 -22.26 0.36
C GLY A 135 -16.85 -22.79 -0.90
N PHE A 136 -15.85 -23.63 -0.68
CA PHE A 136 -15.04 -24.26 -1.74
C PHE A 136 -15.14 -25.78 -1.70
N GLY A 137 -15.21 -26.40 -2.88
CA GLY A 137 -15.27 -27.86 -3.03
C GLY A 137 -16.69 -28.41 -3.08
N ALA A 138 -16.87 -29.65 -2.64
CA ALA A 138 -18.15 -30.34 -2.70
C ALA A 138 -19.03 -30.07 -1.47
N LYS A 139 -20.35 -30.28 -1.62
CA LYS A 139 -21.33 -30.28 -0.52
C LYS A 139 -21.42 -28.96 0.28
N THR A 140 -21.15 -27.84 -0.37
CA THR A 140 -21.19 -26.51 0.27
C THR A 140 -22.57 -26.12 0.79
N ALA A 141 -23.64 -26.58 0.11
CA ALA A 141 -25.02 -26.35 0.53
C ALA A 141 -25.35 -26.92 1.92
N VAL A 142 -24.58 -27.90 2.41
CA VAL A 142 -24.72 -28.48 3.76
C VAL A 142 -23.55 -28.10 4.68
N GLY A 143 -22.82 -27.03 4.34
CA GLY A 143 -21.82 -26.39 5.19
C GLY A 143 -20.36 -26.83 4.98
N TYR A 144 -20.08 -27.77 4.07
CA TYR A 144 -18.70 -28.15 3.77
C TYR A 144 -17.98 -27.06 2.98
N GLY A 145 -16.65 -27.01 3.09
CA GLY A 145 -15.85 -26.06 2.32
C GLY A 145 -15.93 -24.62 2.81
N ALA A 146 -16.60 -24.36 3.94
CA ALA A 146 -16.55 -23.08 4.60
C ALA A 146 -15.10 -22.75 5.00
N MET A 147 -14.68 -21.52 4.72
CA MET A 147 -13.33 -21.03 4.98
C MET A 147 -13.43 -19.66 5.65
N ALA A 148 -12.39 -19.27 6.36
CA ALA A 148 -12.26 -17.94 6.94
C ALA A 148 -10.83 -17.45 6.78
N GLU A 149 -10.66 -16.13 6.66
CA GLU A 149 -9.32 -15.54 6.67
C GLU A 149 -8.70 -15.71 8.06
N ASP A 150 -7.43 -16.13 8.10
CA ASP A 150 -6.66 -16.21 9.34
C ASP A 150 -6.36 -14.79 9.86
N PRO A 151 -6.87 -14.41 11.05
CA PRO A 151 -6.72 -13.06 11.58
C PRO A 151 -5.26 -12.68 11.85
N GLU A 152 -4.41 -13.62 12.22
CA GLU A 152 -2.98 -13.36 12.47
C GLU A 152 -2.23 -13.10 11.16
N LEU A 153 -2.56 -13.85 10.10
CA LEU A 153 -1.99 -13.60 8.78
C LEU A 153 -2.51 -12.29 8.18
N LYS A 154 -3.79 -11.96 8.39
CA LYS A 154 -4.36 -10.66 8.00
C LYS A 154 -3.62 -9.50 8.65
N GLN A 155 -3.48 -9.54 9.98
CA GLN A 155 -2.82 -8.47 10.73
C GLN A 155 -1.35 -8.29 10.31
N ARG A 156 -0.62 -9.40 10.09
CA ARG A 156 0.77 -9.35 9.59
C ARG A 156 0.87 -8.70 8.21
N ARG A 157 -0.07 -9.01 7.30
CA ARG A 157 -0.12 -8.37 5.97
C ARG A 157 -0.38 -6.87 6.06
N GLU A 158 -1.32 -6.46 6.90
CA GLU A 158 -1.66 -5.04 7.11
C GLU A 158 -0.47 -4.27 7.70
N GLN A 159 0.20 -4.84 8.70
CA GLN A 159 1.40 -4.24 9.30
C GLN A 159 2.54 -4.09 8.28
N ALA A 160 2.78 -5.13 7.46
CA ALA A 160 3.79 -5.08 6.42
C ALA A 160 3.48 -4.01 5.35
N ALA A 161 2.22 -3.93 4.91
CA ALA A 161 1.78 -2.90 3.96
C ALA A 161 1.95 -1.48 4.53
N GLN A 162 1.60 -1.29 5.81
CA GLN A 162 1.76 -0.01 6.50
C GLN A 162 3.24 0.39 6.61
N ALA A 163 4.12 -0.54 6.97
CA ALA A 163 5.56 -0.29 7.06
C ALA A 163 6.18 0.11 5.72
N VAL A 164 5.77 -0.54 4.61
CA VAL A 164 6.20 -0.16 3.26
C VAL A 164 5.70 1.25 2.90
N ALA A 165 4.43 1.55 3.18
CA ALA A 165 3.85 2.87 2.91
C ALA A 165 4.57 3.98 3.69
N ASP A 166 4.89 3.75 4.96
CA ASP A 166 5.59 4.73 5.79
C ASP A 166 7.05 4.94 5.34
N THR A 167 7.72 3.88 4.89
CA THR A 167 9.06 3.98 4.29
C THR A 167 9.03 4.85 3.03
N LEU A 168 8.10 4.58 2.12
CA LEU A 168 7.94 5.37 0.88
C LEU A 168 7.62 6.85 1.17
N ARG A 169 6.77 7.12 2.17
CA ARG A 169 6.47 8.49 2.61
C ARG A 169 7.70 9.19 3.17
N ALA A 170 8.48 8.51 4.00
CA ALA A 170 9.70 9.05 4.59
C ALA A 170 10.76 9.36 3.51
N GLU A 171 10.94 8.45 2.54
CA GLU A 171 11.83 8.67 1.39
C GLU A 171 11.38 9.85 0.52
N HIS A 172 10.09 9.96 0.25
CA HIS A 172 9.54 11.07 -0.53
C HIS A 172 9.76 12.40 0.20
N ALA A 173 9.46 12.45 1.50
CA ALA A 173 9.70 13.63 2.33
C ALA A 173 11.19 13.98 2.44
N ALA A 174 12.09 12.99 2.48
CA ALA A 174 13.53 13.23 2.45
C ALA A 174 13.97 13.83 1.11
N ARG A 175 13.53 13.26 -0.01
CA ARG A 175 13.81 13.79 -1.36
C ARG A 175 13.28 15.20 -1.55
N GLN A 176 12.08 15.50 -1.05
CA GLN A 176 11.51 16.84 -1.09
C GLN A 176 12.36 17.83 -0.30
N ARG A 177 12.76 17.49 0.94
CA ARG A 177 13.64 18.34 1.75
C ARG A 177 15.00 18.57 1.10
N GLU A 178 15.59 17.55 0.50
CA GLU A 178 16.86 17.68 -0.22
C GLU A 178 16.72 18.60 -1.44
N ALA A 179 15.65 18.47 -2.22
CA ALA A 179 15.36 19.34 -3.35
C ALA A 179 15.10 20.80 -2.91
N GLU A 180 14.37 21.02 -1.81
CA GLU A 180 14.16 22.33 -1.20
C GLU A 180 15.50 22.97 -0.77
N LEU A 181 16.37 22.20 -0.10
CA LEU A 181 17.70 22.67 0.31
C LEU A 181 18.61 22.97 -0.89
N ALA A 182 18.53 22.17 -1.96
CA ALA A 182 19.30 22.38 -3.18
C ALA A 182 18.83 23.61 -3.99
N ALA A 183 17.55 23.97 -3.88
CA ALA A 183 16.99 25.15 -4.53
C ALA A 183 17.30 26.47 -3.78
N LEU A 184 17.76 26.39 -2.53
CA LEU A 184 18.16 27.58 -1.77
C LEU A 184 19.47 28.18 -2.29
N PRO A 185 19.60 29.52 -2.29
CA PRO A 185 20.89 30.17 -2.48
C PRO A 185 21.94 29.63 -1.49
N PRO A 186 23.25 29.59 -1.86
CA PRO A 186 24.30 29.02 -1.01
C PRO A 186 24.34 29.55 0.43
N THR A 187 24.00 30.82 0.62
CA THR A 187 23.99 31.49 1.92
C THR A 187 22.76 31.15 2.76
N ALA A 188 21.58 31.06 2.14
CA ALA A 188 20.38 30.55 2.80
C ALA A 188 20.52 29.09 3.22
N ARG A 189 21.18 28.26 2.39
CA ARG A 189 21.53 26.88 2.72
C ARG A 189 22.48 26.81 3.92
N ALA A 190 23.57 27.58 3.91
CA ALA A 190 24.53 27.62 5.01
C ALA A 190 23.92 28.08 6.34
N ILE A 191 23.03 29.09 6.31
CA ILE A 191 22.26 29.52 7.48
C ILE A 191 21.38 28.37 7.98
N ARG A 192 20.63 27.72 7.08
CA ARG A 192 19.69 26.66 7.45
C ARG A 192 20.39 25.45 8.08
N GLU A 193 21.43 24.94 7.44
CA GLU A 193 22.22 23.80 7.95
C GLU A 193 22.82 24.11 9.33
N PHE A 194 23.34 25.32 9.53
CA PHE A 194 23.89 25.73 10.82
C PHE A 194 22.84 25.85 11.93
N LEU A 195 21.67 26.43 11.61
CA LEU A 195 20.56 26.51 12.57
C LEU A 195 19.97 25.14 12.88
N ASP A 196 19.91 24.23 11.91
CA ASP A 196 19.42 22.86 12.13
C ASP A 196 20.44 22.02 12.93
N ALA A 197 21.73 22.28 12.81
CA ALA A 197 22.78 21.62 13.61
C ALA A 197 22.92 22.16 15.05
N ARG A 198 22.23 23.26 15.41
CA ARG A 198 22.41 23.88 16.72
C ARG A 198 21.98 22.94 17.88
N PRO A 199 22.80 22.82 18.95
CA PRO A 199 22.47 21.96 20.10
C PRO A 199 21.22 22.43 20.85
N ASP A 200 21.09 23.75 21.03
CA ASP A 200 19.94 24.36 21.71
C ASP A 200 18.89 24.83 20.68
N LYS A 201 17.80 24.07 20.56
CA LYS A 201 16.70 24.38 19.64
C LYS A 201 15.95 25.66 20.01
N ASN A 202 16.04 26.12 21.25
CA ASN A 202 15.42 27.36 21.72
C ASN A 202 16.28 28.60 21.48
N GLN A 203 17.55 28.43 21.10
CA GLN A 203 18.43 29.55 20.75
C GLN A 203 17.84 30.32 19.54
N THR A 204 17.76 31.64 19.67
CA THR A 204 17.28 32.50 18.58
C THR A 204 18.24 32.49 17.40
N GLU A 205 17.70 32.66 16.19
CA GLU A 205 18.49 32.72 14.95
C GLU A 205 19.60 33.78 15.04
N LEU A 206 19.25 34.99 15.48
CA LEU A 206 20.21 36.07 15.66
C LEU A 206 21.38 35.67 16.58
N SER A 207 21.10 35.05 17.73
CA SER A 207 22.13 34.63 18.68
C SER A 207 23.02 33.53 18.11
N ALA A 208 22.43 32.56 17.41
CA ALA A 208 23.16 31.45 16.80
C ALA A 208 24.10 31.96 15.70
N LEU A 209 23.59 32.71 14.72
CA LEU A 209 24.38 33.21 13.59
C LEU A 209 25.48 34.16 14.04
N PHE A 210 25.19 35.04 14.99
CA PHE A 210 26.20 35.94 15.56
C PHE A 210 27.32 35.17 16.27
N SER A 211 26.99 34.09 16.97
CA SER A 211 27.99 33.21 17.60
C SER A 211 28.81 32.43 16.58
N GLY A 212 28.20 31.98 15.47
CA GLY A 212 28.92 31.35 14.36
C GLY A 212 29.91 32.30 13.68
N LEU A 213 29.50 33.55 13.44
CA LEU A 213 30.39 34.58 12.88
C LEU A 213 31.59 34.86 13.79
N LYS A 214 31.38 34.89 15.12
CA LYS A 214 32.47 35.01 16.10
C LYS A 214 33.45 33.85 16.07
N ARG A 215 32.97 32.63 15.80
CA ARG A 215 33.82 31.42 15.71
C ARG A 215 34.50 31.27 14.36
N GLY A 216 34.11 32.05 13.35
CA GLY A 216 34.69 31.98 12.01
C GLY A 216 34.17 30.80 11.19
N GLU A 217 32.92 30.37 11.41
CA GLU A 217 32.30 29.24 10.69
C GLU A 217 32.16 29.45 9.18
N TRP A 218 32.20 30.70 8.73
CA TRP A 218 32.02 31.08 7.32
C TRP A 218 33.14 32.00 6.84
N SER A 219 33.47 31.89 5.56
CA SER A 219 34.49 32.70 4.87
C SER A 219 33.99 33.23 3.52
N GLY A 220 34.70 34.20 2.95
CA GLY A 220 34.40 34.76 1.63
C GLY A 220 33.02 35.43 1.56
N ASP A 221 32.36 35.31 0.40
CA ASP A 221 31.08 35.96 0.11
C ASP A 221 29.95 35.49 1.05
N VAL A 222 29.98 34.22 1.45
CA VAL A 222 29.00 33.63 2.39
C VAL A 222 29.06 34.33 3.75
N LYS A 223 30.27 34.61 4.26
CA LYS A 223 30.44 35.35 5.52
C LYS A 223 29.84 36.75 5.46
N LEU A 224 30.08 37.45 4.34
CA LEU A 224 29.57 38.82 4.11
C LEU A 224 28.05 38.85 4.05
N GLU A 225 27.43 37.92 3.33
CA GLU A 225 25.97 37.83 3.26
C GLU A 225 25.33 37.44 4.60
N ILE A 226 25.94 36.52 5.36
CA ILE A 226 25.46 36.17 6.71
C ILE A 226 25.61 37.36 7.66
N ALA A 227 26.69 38.14 7.57
CA ALA A 227 26.85 39.36 8.36
C ALA A 227 25.78 40.42 8.01
N ARG A 228 25.40 40.56 6.73
CA ARG A 228 24.27 41.43 6.31
C ARG A 228 22.93 40.93 6.85
N HIS A 229 22.70 39.61 6.83
CA HIS A 229 21.49 39.01 7.40
C HIS A 229 21.40 39.24 8.91
N VAL A 230 22.52 39.09 9.62
CA VAL A 230 22.62 39.40 11.05
C VAL A 230 22.39 40.88 11.34
N GLU A 231 22.90 41.81 10.52
CA GLU A 231 22.58 43.24 10.63
C GLU A 231 21.06 43.46 10.56
N GLN A 232 20.39 42.87 9.57
CA GLN A 232 18.94 43.01 9.42
C GLN A 232 18.19 42.46 10.64
N LEU A 233 18.56 41.27 11.13
CA LEU A 233 17.99 40.68 12.34
C LEU A 233 18.23 41.55 13.59
N MET A 234 19.39 42.22 13.70
CA MET A 234 19.66 43.16 14.78
C MET A 234 18.77 44.40 14.69
N ARG A 235 18.53 44.93 13.49
CA ARG A 235 17.65 46.08 13.25
C ARG A 235 16.20 45.74 13.60
N ASP A 236 15.71 44.59 13.14
CA ASP A 236 14.34 44.11 13.42
C ASP A 236 14.12 43.87 14.92
N ALA A 237 15.15 43.34 15.61
CA ALA A 237 15.15 43.16 17.06
C ALA A 237 15.40 44.45 17.87
N LYS A 238 15.57 45.62 17.21
CA LYS A 238 15.92 46.90 17.82
C LYS A 238 17.21 46.88 18.66
N LYS A 239 18.16 46.03 18.27
CA LYS A 239 19.48 45.88 18.90
C LYS A 239 20.62 46.55 18.12
N TRP A 240 20.34 47.11 16.95
CA TRP A 240 21.33 47.85 16.18
C TRP A 240 21.51 49.26 16.73
N LYS A 241 22.75 49.64 17.09
CA LYS A 241 23.07 50.97 17.63
C LYS A 241 24.21 51.64 16.86
N GLU A 242 23.93 52.78 16.23
CA GLU A 242 24.95 53.54 15.49
C GLU A 242 25.91 54.31 16.41
N LYS A 243 25.45 54.68 17.61
CA LYS A 243 26.25 55.34 18.66
C LYS A 243 25.88 54.74 20.01
N SER A 244 26.83 54.70 20.95
CA SER A 244 26.51 54.31 22.32
C SER A 244 25.86 55.45 23.08
N GLU A 245 24.78 55.14 23.80
CA GLU A 245 24.12 56.06 24.73
C GLU A 245 24.70 55.94 26.15
N LYS A 246 25.61 54.98 26.39
CA LYS A 246 26.22 54.77 27.71
C LYS A 246 27.47 55.64 27.88
N LYS A 247 27.71 56.07 29.13
CA LYS A 247 28.90 56.85 29.53
C LYS A 247 30.23 56.15 29.22
N ASN A 248 30.24 54.82 29.21
CA ASN A 248 31.33 54.01 28.70
C ASN A 248 30.82 53.12 27.55
N PRO A 249 31.21 53.39 26.29
CA PRO A 249 30.80 52.61 25.12
C PRO A 249 31.15 51.12 25.19
N ASP A 250 32.19 50.73 25.94
CA ASP A 250 32.60 49.32 26.09
C ASP A 250 31.60 48.48 26.88
N LYS A 251 30.75 49.13 27.69
CA LYS A 251 29.72 48.46 28.50
C LYS A 251 28.36 48.39 27.78
N ASP A 252 28.28 48.86 26.53
CA ASP A 252 27.05 48.81 25.73
C ASP A 252 27.11 47.62 24.77
N HIS A 253 26.64 46.45 25.24
CA HIS A 253 26.76 45.19 24.49
C HIS A 253 26.16 45.27 23.08
N ASP A 254 25.01 45.91 22.91
CA ASP A 254 24.37 46.09 21.62
C ASP A 254 25.21 46.95 20.65
N TYR A 255 25.82 48.02 21.18
CA TYR A 255 26.75 48.86 20.41
C TYR A 255 28.03 48.10 20.06
N GLN A 256 28.60 47.35 21.01
CA GLN A 256 29.79 46.52 20.77
C GLN A 256 29.52 45.41 19.74
N ASP A 257 28.32 44.84 19.75
CA ASP A 257 27.93 43.84 18.76
C ASP A 257 27.71 44.50 17.38
N THR A 258 27.16 45.71 17.33
CA THR A 258 27.07 46.51 16.08
C THR A 258 28.46 46.79 15.49
N LEU A 259 29.44 47.15 16.32
CA LEU A 259 30.83 47.34 15.87
C LEU A 259 31.45 46.07 15.28
N LYS A 260 31.14 44.89 15.84
CA LYS A 260 31.63 43.60 15.32
C LYS A 260 31.01 43.26 13.97
N VAL A 261 29.70 43.47 13.81
CA VAL A 261 29.05 43.27 12.51
C VAL A 261 29.63 44.21 11.45
N ASN A 262 29.83 45.48 11.79
CA ASN A 262 30.48 46.45 10.90
C ASN A 262 31.91 46.03 10.52
N ALA A 263 32.69 45.46 11.45
CA ALA A 263 34.01 44.92 11.15
C ALA A 263 33.94 43.78 10.11
N TRP A 264 33.03 42.82 10.31
CA TRP A 264 32.84 41.72 9.36
C TRP A 264 32.35 42.18 7.98
N LEU A 265 31.47 43.17 7.93
CA LEU A 265 30.98 43.76 6.67
C LEU A 265 32.07 44.55 5.91
N SER A 266 33.06 45.08 6.62
CA SER A 266 34.18 45.82 6.04
C SER A 266 35.40 44.95 5.71
N GLY A 267 35.27 43.62 5.86
CA GLY A 267 36.32 42.65 5.51
C GLY A 267 37.48 42.58 6.50
N LYS A 268 37.30 43.09 7.73
CA LYS A 268 38.24 42.97 8.85
C LYS A 268 37.85 41.82 9.79
#